data_AF-A0A3S1CR68-F1
#
_entry.id   AF-A0A3S1CR68-F1
#
_cell.length_a   1.000
_cell.length_b   1.000
_cell.length_c   1.000
_cell.angle_alpha   90.00
_cell.angle_beta   90.00
_cell.angle_gamma   90.00
#
_symmetry.space_group_name_H-M   'P 1'
#
loop_
_entity.id
_entity.type
_entity.pdbx_description
1 polymer ?
#
loop_
_entity_poly.entity_id
_entity_poly.type
_entity_poly.pdbx_seq_one_letter_code
_entity_poly.pdbx_strand_id
1 'polypeptide(L)'
;MNSLIFEALKRTLKAKGVTYRVLAERMGVSEPTVKRIFHERNCKLDRLVEICAAAGVELENVLGSMNRGPGPANHIASDIERKLAS
;
A
#
# COMPACT_ATOMS: atom_id res chain seq x y z
N MET A 1 1.16 -10.35 14.91
CA MET A 1 2.16 -10.11 13.84
C MET A 1 1.57 -9.34 12.66
N ASN A 2 0.41 -9.72 12.11
CA ASN A 2 -0.22 -8.99 10.99
C ASN A 2 -0.62 -7.54 11.28
N SER A 3 -0.81 -7.11 12.53
CA SER A 3 -1.25 -5.73 12.80
C SER A 3 -0.29 -4.66 12.26
N LEU A 4 1.02 -4.88 12.35
CA LEU A 4 2.04 -3.89 11.95
C LEU A 4 2.05 -3.65 10.43
N ILE A 5 1.89 -4.70 9.63
CA ILE A 5 1.90 -4.58 8.17
C ILE A 5 0.67 -3.82 7.65
N PHE A 6 -0.49 -4.02 8.28
CA PHE A 6 -1.70 -3.29 7.93
C PHE A 6 -1.62 -1.81 8.30
N GLU A 7 -0.95 -1.45 9.39
CA GLU A 7 -0.70 -0.04 9.72
C GLU A 7 0.32 0.61 8.77
N ALA A 8 1.39 -0.10 8.39
CA ALA A 8 2.32 0.33 7.36
C ALA A 8 1.63 0.56 6.00
N LEU A 9 0.76 -0.37 5.61
CA LEU A 9 -0.02 -0.29 4.38
C LEU A 9 -1.01 0.88 4.40
N LYS A 10 -1.72 1.12 5.52
CA LYS A 10 -2.59 2.31 5.67
C LYS A 10 -1.82 3.62 5.50
N ARG A 11 -0.63 3.73 6.10
CA ARG A 11 0.23 4.91 5.95
C ARG A 11 0.63 5.12 4.49
N THR A 12 0.98 4.02 3.82
CA THR A 12 1.34 4.01 2.40
C THR A 12 0.18 4.46 1.52
N LEU A 13 -1.02 3.90 1.73
CA LEU A 13 -2.24 4.32 1.02
C LEU A 13 -2.51 5.82 1.21
N LYS A 14 -2.42 6.30 2.46
CA LYS A 14 -2.61 7.73 2.78
C LYS A 14 -1.58 8.62 2.09
N ALA A 15 -0.30 8.24 2.12
CA ALA A 15 0.77 9.00 1.48
C ALA A 15 0.65 9.05 -0.05
N LYS A 16 -0.01 8.05 -0.66
CA LYS A 16 -0.29 7.99 -2.10
C LYS A 16 -1.66 8.54 -2.51
N GLY A 17 -2.48 8.99 -1.55
CA GLY A 17 -3.87 9.41 -1.84
C GLY A 17 -4.77 8.27 -2.36
N VAL A 18 -4.41 7.01 -2.13
CA VAL A 18 -5.20 5.85 -2.56
C VAL A 18 -6.30 5.58 -1.53
N THR A 19 -7.55 5.66 -1.97
CA THR A 19 -8.72 5.37 -1.13
C THR A 19 -9.09 3.88 -1.20
N TYR A 20 -9.88 3.41 -0.24
CA TYR A 20 -10.42 2.04 -0.29
C TYR A 20 -11.32 1.80 -1.49
N ARG A 21 -12.01 2.84 -1.99
CA ARG A 21 -12.79 2.76 -3.23
C ARG A 21 -11.90 2.48 -4.44
N VAL A 22 -10.82 3.25 -4.60
CA VAL A 22 -9.85 3.03 -5.69
C VAL A 22 -9.21 1.65 -5.58
N LEU A 23 -8.88 1.22 -4.36
CA LEU A 23 -8.31 -0.10 -4.14
C LEU A 23 -9.30 -1.20 -4.53
N ALA A 24 -10.56 -1.07 -4.14
CA ALA A 24 -11.64 -2.00 -4.47
C ALA A 24 -11.85 -2.11 -5.99
N GLU A 25 -11.90 -0.98 -6.69
CA GLU A 25 -11.99 -0.90 -8.15
C GLU A 25 -10.82 -1.65 -8.82
N ARG A 26 -9.57 -1.40 -8.38
CA ARG A 26 -8.37 -2.06 -8.93
C ARG A 26 -8.29 -3.56 -8.65
N MET A 27 -8.83 -3.99 -7.52
CA MET A 27 -8.86 -5.41 -7.11
C MET A 27 -10.11 -6.16 -7.63
N GLY A 28 -11.04 -5.48 -8.31
CA GLY A 28 -12.29 -6.09 -8.78
C GLY A 28 -13.19 -6.59 -7.64
N VAL A 29 -13.18 -5.93 -6.49
CA VAL A 29 -14.01 -6.28 -5.32
C VAL A 29 -14.81 -5.09 -4.81
N SER A 30 -15.70 -5.33 -3.84
CA SER A 30 -16.48 -4.26 -3.21
C SER A 30 -15.65 -3.48 -2.18
N GLU A 31 -15.92 -2.18 -2.02
CA GLU A 31 -15.29 -1.35 -0.98
C GLU A 31 -15.51 -1.92 0.44
N PRO A 32 -16.69 -2.47 0.81
CA PRO A 32 -16.87 -3.19 2.08
C PRO A 32 -15.92 -4.37 2.26
N THR A 33 -15.60 -5.11 1.19
CA THR A 33 -14.63 -6.22 1.24
C THR A 33 -13.25 -5.71 1.63
N VAL A 34 -12.81 -4.60 1.04
CA VAL A 34 -11.53 -3.94 1.40
C VAL A 34 -11.57 -3.48 2.85
N LYS A 35 -12.62 -2.77 3.28
CA LYS A 35 -12.76 -2.31 4.67
C LYS A 35 -12.70 -3.45 5.66
N ARG A 36 -13.35 -4.58 5.36
CA ARG A 36 -13.33 -5.79 6.18
C ARG A 36 -11.92 -6.35 6.34
N ILE A 37 -11.16 -6.47 5.24
CA ILE A 37 -9.76 -6.95 5.27
C ILE A 37 -8.89 -6.06 6.17
N PHE A 38 -9.00 -4.74 6.03
CA PHE A 38 -8.24 -3.78 6.84
C PHE A 38 -8.70 -3.71 8.31
N HIS A 39 -9.97 -4.01 8.59
CA HIS A 39 -10.52 -4.07 9.95
C HIS A 39 -10.10 -5.34 10.68
N GLU A 40 -10.25 -6.50 10.03
CA GLU A 40 -9.82 -7.81 10.56
C GLU A 40 -8.30 -7.92 10.64
N ARG A 41 -7.56 -7.10 9.88
CA ARG A 41 -6.10 -7.15 9.75
C ARG A 41 -5.59 -8.56 9.44
N ASN A 42 -6.33 -9.27 8.59
CA ASN A 42 -6.06 -10.65 8.25
C ASN A 42 -6.41 -10.92 6.79
N CYS A 43 -5.46 -11.51 6.06
CA CYS A 43 -5.66 -12.04 4.73
C CYS A 43 -4.56 -13.05 4.40
N LYS A 44 -4.73 -13.80 3.31
CA LYS A 44 -3.65 -14.63 2.75
C LYS A 44 -2.55 -13.74 2.17
N LEU A 45 -1.34 -14.28 2.01
CA LEU A 45 -0.21 -13.56 1.44
C LEU A 45 -0.52 -13.07 0.01
N ASP A 46 -1.12 -13.90 -0.84
CA ASP A 46 -1.50 -13.51 -2.20
C ASP A 46 -2.38 -12.26 -2.22
N ARG A 47 -3.32 -12.19 -1.27
CA ARG A 47 -4.23 -11.05 -1.12
C ARG A 47 -3.49 -9.80 -0.66
N LEU A 48 -2.47 -9.95 0.19
CA LEU A 48 -1.64 -8.83 0.62
C LEU A 48 -0.81 -8.29 -0.55
N VAL A 49 -0.22 -9.18 -1.36
CA VAL A 49 0.51 -8.82 -2.59
C VAL A 49 -0.41 -8.10 -3.56
N GLU A 50 -1.62 -8.61 -3.78
CA GLU A 50 -2.64 -7.97 -4.62
C GLU A 50 -2.97 -6.55 -4.14
N ILE A 51 -3.15 -6.34 -2.82
CA ILE A 51 -3.38 -5.00 -2.26
C ILE A 51 -2.19 -4.08 -2.52
N CYS A 52 -0.96 -4.58 -2.34
CA CYS A 52 0.26 -3.80 -2.58
C CYS A 52 0.36 -3.39 -4.05
N ALA A 53 0.14 -4.33 -4.98
CA ALA A 53 0.10 -4.07 -6.42
C ALA A 53 -1.00 -3.06 -6.79
N ALA A 54 -2.21 -3.21 -6.24
CA ALA A 54 -3.31 -2.27 -6.44
C ALA A 54 -3.00 -0.87 -5.86
N ALA A 55 -2.18 -0.78 -4.81
CA ALA A 55 -1.66 0.48 -4.28
C ALA A 55 -0.41 1.00 -5.02
N GLY A 56 0.10 0.25 -6.01
CA GLY A 56 1.31 0.53 -6.78
C GLY A 56 2.59 0.50 -5.94
N VAL A 57 2.64 -0.32 -4.87
CA VAL A 57 3.82 -0.50 -4.03
C VAL A 57 4.27 -1.94 -4.01
N GLU A 58 5.57 -2.14 -3.90
CA GLU A 58 6.16 -3.45 -3.63
C GLU A 58 5.95 -3.85 -2.17
N LEU A 59 5.70 -5.13 -1.92
CA LEU A 59 5.53 -5.68 -0.58
C LEU A 59 6.76 -5.41 0.30
N GLU A 60 7.96 -5.50 -0.27
CA GLU A 60 9.24 -5.23 0.40
C GLU A 60 9.31 -3.81 0.96
N ASN A 61 8.78 -2.82 0.23
CA ASN A 61 8.74 -1.44 0.70
C ASN A 61 7.79 -1.28 1.89
N VAL A 62 6.63 -1.96 1.85
CA VAL A 62 5.69 -1.98 2.98
C VAL A 62 6.34 -2.64 4.20
N LEU A 63 7.05 -3.76 4.01
CA LEU A 63 7.75 -4.46 5.08
C LEU A 63 8.88 -3.60 5.69
N GLY A 64 9.70 -2.95 4.86
CA GLY A 64 10.76 -2.04 5.32
C GLY A 64 10.24 -0.84 6.08
N SER A 65 9.00 -0.43 5.81
CA SER A 65 8.34 0.66 6.54
C SER A 65 7.74 0.26 7.89
N MET A 66 7.64 -1.05 8.21
CA MET A 66 7.10 -1.51 9.49
C MET A 66 7.94 -1.07 10.70
N ASN A 67 9.25 -0.90 10.52
CA ASN A 67 10.19 -0.53 11.58
C ASN A 67 10.58 0.97 11.55
N ARG A 68 10.13 1.70 10.53
CA ARG A 68 10.33 3.15 10.43
C ARG A 68 9.10 3.83 11.03
N GLY A 69 9.31 4.68 12.04
CA GLY A 69 8.31 5.67 12.47
C GLY A 69 7.85 6.52 11.26
N PRO A 70 6.72 7.26 11.38
CA PRO A 70 6.14 8.00 10.25
C PRO A 70 7.17 9.00 9.71
N GLY A 71 7.87 8.62 8.64
CA GLY A 71 8.97 9.34 8.05
C GLY A 71 8.83 9.35 6.54
N PRO A 72 9.32 10.41 5.87
CA PRO A 72 9.04 10.70 4.47
C PRO A 72 9.80 9.75 3.54
N ALA A 73 9.27 8.55 3.34
CA ALA A 73 9.83 7.55 2.42
C ALA A 73 8.89 7.22 1.25
N ASN A 74 8.04 8.17 0.82
CA ASN A 74 7.08 7.93 -0.26
C ASN A 74 7.29 8.83 -1.50
N HIS A 75 8.48 9.43 -1.67
CA HIS A 75 8.76 10.37 -2.77
C HIS A 75 9.78 9.90 -3.81
N ILE A 76 10.12 8.60 -3.89
CA ILE A 76 11.07 8.09 -4.89
C ILE A 76 10.39 7.13 -5.88
N ALA A 77 9.29 7.55 -6.50
CA ALA A 77 8.73 6.81 -7.64
C ALA A 77 8.00 7.68 -8.69
N SER A 78 8.17 9.01 -8.64
CA SER A 78 7.68 9.90 -9.70
C SER A 78 8.76 10.81 -10.29
N ASP A 79 10.01 10.73 -9.83
CA ASP A 79 11.13 11.55 -10.33
C ASP A 79 12.05 10.79 -11.30
N ILE A 80 11.65 9.59 -11.74
CA ILE A 80 12.31 8.91 -12.86
C ILE A 80 11.65 9.42 -14.15
N GLU A 81 11.87 10.68 -14.57
CA GLU A 81 11.68 11.13 -15.98
C GLU A 81 12.44 12.44 -16.32
N ARG A 82 13.35 12.96 -15.49
CA ARG A 82 14.01 14.26 -15.80
C ARG A 82 15.51 14.36 -15.59
N LYS A 83 16.27 13.27 -15.75
CA LYS A 83 17.75 13.34 -15.81
C LYS A 83 18.44 12.52 -16.90
N LEU A 84 17.70 12.05 -17.92
CA LEU A 84 18.29 11.46 -19.13
C LEU A 84 18.29 12.42 -20.34
N ALA A 85 17.92 13.69 -20.12
CA ALA A 85 18.12 14.77 -21.08
C ALA A 85 19.25 15.69 -20.60
N SER A 86 20.47 15.16 -20.59
CA SER A 86 21.71 15.94 -20.62
C SER A 86 22.81 15.10 -21.25
#